data_AF-A0A0P1FX56-F1
#
_entry.id   AF-A0A0P1FX56-F1
#
_cell.length_a   1.000
_cell.length_b   1.000
_cell.length_c   1.000
_cell.angle_alpha   90.00
_cell.angle_beta   90.00
_cell.angle_gamma   90.00
#
_symmetry.space_group_name_H-M   'P 1'
#
loop_
_entity.id
_entity.type
_entity.pdbx_description
1 polymer ?
#
loop_
_entity_poly.entity_id
_entity_poly.type
_entity_poly.pdbx_seq_one_letter_code
_entity_poly.pdbx_strand_id
1 'polypeptide(L)'
;MAQKFGGKYSPDGQTQSSDRPSPQASPQQEFRGATRSRIGMRSNLLFIAPLPLIWNAFSAEPLVMAQYLAALGVLLLSAWLTREGLRAEEAYDARKVARRPALPRKILGSILMGLGLGLVGAAGFGPLEVPIFAVLGAVLHGFAFGIDPLKDKGMEGVDTFQTDRVARAVEEAEEYLAAMRNAMTRAGDRQASRRLEQFQATARGLFRKIEDDPRDLTAARKYLTVYLMGARDATSRFAEIYGRSRDEQARADYLALLDDLEQNFAARTEKFLLEDRSDLTIEIEVLRDRLKREGITTE
;
A
#
# COMPACT_ATOMS: atom_id res chain seq x y z
N MET A 1 -16.10 -53.57 -17.84
CA MET A 1 -16.06 -53.04 -16.45
C MET A 1 -15.85 -51.54 -16.55
N ALA A 2 -16.86 -50.74 -16.21
CA ALA A 2 -16.78 -49.29 -16.25
C ALA A 2 -17.30 -48.73 -14.92
N GLN A 3 -16.39 -48.24 -14.07
CA GLN A 3 -16.76 -47.47 -12.88
C GLN A 3 -17.22 -46.07 -13.33
N LYS A 4 -18.44 -45.70 -12.95
CA LYS A 4 -18.99 -44.36 -13.15
C LYS A 4 -18.45 -43.45 -12.05
N PHE A 5 -17.75 -42.39 -12.43
CA PHE A 5 -17.36 -41.31 -11.52
C PHE A 5 -18.59 -40.44 -11.21
N GLY A 6 -18.99 -40.37 -9.95
CA GLY A 6 -19.96 -39.41 -9.43
C GLY A 6 -19.23 -38.14 -8.99
N GLY A 7 -19.40 -37.05 -9.73
CA GLY A 7 -18.89 -35.73 -9.34
C GLY A 7 -19.84 -35.01 -8.37
N LYS A 8 -19.35 -33.91 -7.82
CA LYS A 8 -19.99 -33.00 -6.83
C LYS A 8 -21.37 -32.40 -7.23
N TYR A 9 -21.91 -32.74 -8.40
CA TYR A 9 -23.16 -32.16 -8.93
C TYR A 9 -24.18 -33.21 -9.40
N SER A 10 -24.17 -34.44 -8.85
CA SER A 10 -25.24 -35.41 -9.12
C SER A 10 -26.54 -35.06 -8.37
N PRO A 11 -27.74 -35.22 -8.98
CA PRO A 11 -28.97 -34.58 -8.47
C PRO A 11 -29.72 -35.35 -7.37
N ASP A 12 -29.25 -36.52 -6.94
CA ASP A 12 -29.98 -37.36 -5.97
C ASP A 12 -29.13 -37.64 -4.72
N GLY A 13 -29.48 -36.97 -3.60
CA GLY A 13 -28.89 -37.24 -2.28
C GLY A 13 -28.99 -36.10 -1.26
N GLN A 14 -30.20 -35.65 -0.92
CA GLN A 14 -30.50 -34.96 0.36
C GLN A 14 -30.39 -36.02 1.49
N THR A 15 -30.02 -35.83 2.76
CA THR A 15 -30.09 -34.69 3.70
C THR A 15 -29.39 -35.16 4.99
N GLN A 16 -28.55 -34.33 5.64
CA GLN A 16 -28.56 -34.20 7.11
C GLN A 16 -27.80 -32.93 7.55
N SER A 17 -28.61 -32.04 8.13
CA SER A 17 -28.38 -30.81 8.86
C SER A 17 -27.17 -30.76 9.80
N SER A 18 -26.36 -29.71 9.66
CA SER A 18 -25.80 -28.97 10.79
C SER A 18 -25.76 -27.48 10.45
N ASP A 19 -26.54 -26.70 11.20
CA ASP A 19 -26.64 -25.24 11.14
C ASP A 19 -25.32 -24.59 11.58
N ARG A 20 -24.58 -24.03 10.62
CA ARG A 20 -23.78 -22.80 10.80
C ARG A 20 -23.74 -22.04 9.47
N PRO A 21 -24.20 -20.78 9.40
CA PRO A 21 -24.05 -19.99 8.18
C PRO A 21 -22.56 -19.66 8.02
N SER A 22 -21.88 -20.42 7.15
CA SER A 22 -20.55 -20.09 6.67
C SER A 22 -20.70 -18.96 5.65
N PRO A 23 -20.11 -17.77 5.83
CA PRO A 23 -20.12 -16.76 4.78
C PRO A 23 -19.26 -17.30 3.63
N GLN A 24 -19.90 -17.79 2.57
CA GLN A 24 -19.24 -17.98 1.29
C GLN A 24 -18.84 -16.61 0.77
N ALA A 25 -17.62 -16.18 1.09
CA ALA A 25 -16.97 -15.05 0.48
C ALA A 25 -16.97 -15.27 -1.04
N SER A 26 -17.82 -14.54 -1.73
CA SER A 26 -17.88 -14.57 -3.18
C SER A 26 -16.53 -14.05 -3.71
N PRO A 27 -15.93 -14.63 -4.76
CA PRO A 27 -14.65 -14.17 -5.35
C PRO A 27 -14.64 -12.67 -5.74
N GLN A 28 -15.82 -12.06 -5.80
CA GLN A 28 -16.04 -10.64 -6.10
C GLN A 28 -15.69 -9.71 -4.93
N GLN A 29 -15.50 -10.21 -3.70
CA GLN A 29 -15.10 -9.39 -2.55
C GLN A 29 -13.57 -9.21 -2.44
N GLU A 30 -12.75 -10.10 -3.01
CA GLU A 30 -11.28 -10.00 -2.97
C GLU A 30 -10.71 -8.82 -3.78
N PHE A 31 -11.52 -8.22 -4.67
CA PHE A 31 -11.10 -7.10 -5.53
C PHE A 31 -11.80 -5.77 -5.24
N ARG A 32 -12.63 -5.66 -4.19
CA ARG A 32 -13.25 -4.38 -3.81
C ARG A 32 -12.19 -3.46 -3.17
N GLY A 33 -11.56 -2.63 -4.00
CA GLY A 33 -10.61 -1.60 -3.58
C GLY A 33 -9.18 -1.77 -4.12
N ALA A 34 -8.89 -2.83 -4.89
CA ALA A 34 -7.60 -3.00 -5.53
C ALA A 34 -7.45 -2.02 -6.70
N THR A 35 -6.79 -0.89 -6.46
CA THR A 35 -6.38 0.02 -7.53
C THR A 35 -5.14 -0.53 -8.24
N ARG A 36 -5.12 -0.47 -9.58
CA ARG A 36 -3.98 -0.93 -10.36
C ARG A 36 -2.78 -0.05 -10.04
N SER A 37 -1.70 -0.64 -9.52
CA SER A 37 -0.44 0.09 -9.31
C SER A 37 0.01 0.77 -10.61
N ARG A 38 0.37 2.05 -10.50
CA ARG A 38 0.97 2.88 -11.54
C ARG A 38 2.42 2.48 -11.81
N ILE A 39 3.06 1.71 -10.91
CA ILE A 39 4.33 0.99 -11.14
C ILE A 39 4.08 -0.14 -12.16
N GLY A 40 3.95 0.24 -13.43
CA GLY A 40 3.63 -0.67 -14.53
C GLY A 40 4.79 -0.84 -15.51
N MET A 41 4.46 -1.39 -16.68
CA MET A 41 5.37 -1.59 -17.80
C MET A 41 6.18 -0.32 -18.15
N ARG A 42 5.55 0.86 -18.06
CA ARG A 42 6.18 2.15 -18.42
C ARG A 42 7.42 2.48 -17.59
N SER A 43 7.38 2.28 -16.26
CA SER A 43 8.56 2.53 -15.41
C SER A 43 9.64 1.47 -15.61
N ASN A 44 9.26 0.23 -15.92
CA ASN A 44 10.23 -0.84 -16.18
C ASN A 44 10.98 -0.64 -17.51
N LEU A 45 10.32 -0.07 -18.53
CA LEU A 45 10.95 0.25 -19.81
C LEU A 45 12.12 1.23 -19.66
N LEU A 46 12.07 2.15 -18.67
CA LEU A 46 13.17 3.09 -18.41
C LEU A 46 14.49 2.41 -18.01
N PHE A 47 14.43 1.21 -17.42
CA PHE A 47 15.64 0.45 -17.07
C PHE A 47 16.23 -0.29 -18.28
N ILE A 48 15.40 -0.60 -19.27
CA ILE A 48 15.80 -1.35 -20.47
C ILE A 48 16.27 -0.39 -21.56
N ALA A 49 15.61 0.76 -21.71
CA ALA A 49 15.89 1.76 -22.72
C ALA A 49 17.38 2.18 -22.84
N PRO A 50 18.15 2.36 -21.75
CA PRO A 50 19.55 2.78 -21.86
C PRO A 50 20.53 1.62 -22.07
N LEU A 51 20.12 0.35 -21.95
CA LEU A 51 21.04 -0.80 -22.07
C LEU A 51 21.79 -0.89 -23.41
N PRO A 52 21.21 -0.52 -24.57
CA PRO A 52 21.96 -0.48 -25.82
C PRO A 52 23.19 0.44 -25.79
N LEU A 53 23.24 1.44 -24.87
CA LEU A 53 24.42 2.29 -24.69
C LEU A 53 25.66 1.50 -24.25
N ILE A 54 25.48 0.32 -23.63
CA ILE A 54 26.59 -0.56 -23.25
C ILE A 54 27.40 -0.95 -24.48
N TRP A 55 26.74 -1.27 -25.60
CA TRP A 55 27.43 -1.63 -26.84
C TRP A 55 28.25 -0.48 -27.40
N ASN A 56 27.68 0.74 -27.37
CA ASN A 56 28.37 1.95 -27.78
C ASN A 56 29.55 2.27 -26.85
N ALA A 57 29.40 2.06 -25.54
CA ALA A 57 30.46 2.31 -24.57
C ALA A 57 31.68 1.42 -24.82
N PHE A 58 31.48 0.10 -24.95
CA PHE A 58 32.59 -0.85 -25.12
C PHE A 58 33.20 -0.86 -26.53
N SER A 59 32.57 -0.19 -27.50
CA SER A 59 33.12 -0.01 -28.85
C SER A 59 33.86 1.33 -29.02
N ALA A 60 33.86 2.19 -28.00
CA ALA A 60 34.42 3.54 -28.06
C ALA A 60 35.81 3.64 -27.40
N GLU A 61 36.50 4.75 -27.66
CA GLU A 61 37.75 5.10 -26.97
C GLU A 61 37.52 5.33 -25.46
N PRO A 62 38.55 5.16 -24.60
CA PRO A 62 38.37 5.14 -23.14
C PRO A 62 37.64 6.36 -22.55
N LEU A 63 37.89 7.56 -23.07
CA LEU A 63 37.25 8.78 -22.60
C LEU A 63 35.75 8.78 -22.95
N VAL A 64 35.40 8.44 -24.18
CA VAL A 64 34.03 8.37 -24.67
C VAL A 64 33.27 7.20 -24.01
N MET A 65 33.95 6.08 -23.79
CA MET A 65 33.44 4.96 -23.00
C MET A 65 33.04 5.42 -21.58
N ALA A 66 33.91 6.18 -20.89
CA ALA A 66 33.60 6.69 -19.55
C ALA A 66 32.37 7.60 -19.56
N GLN A 67 32.19 8.44 -20.59
CA GLN A 67 31.01 9.29 -20.75
C GLN A 67 29.72 8.47 -20.96
N TYR A 68 29.75 7.43 -21.80
CA TYR A 68 28.58 6.56 -21.99
C TYR A 68 28.24 5.76 -20.74
N LEU A 69 29.23 5.28 -19.99
CA LEU A 69 29.00 4.59 -18.71
C LEU A 69 28.44 5.53 -17.64
N ALA A 70 28.94 6.77 -17.59
CA ALA A 70 28.38 7.80 -16.71
C ALA A 70 26.92 8.12 -17.09
N ALA A 71 26.65 8.31 -18.39
CA ALA A 71 25.29 8.52 -18.90
C ALA A 71 24.36 7.37 -18.54
N LEU A 72 24.79 6.12 -18.75
CA LEU A 72 24.05 4.92 -18.37
C LEU A 72 23.73 4.91 -16.87
N GLY A 73 24.71 5.20 -16.02
CA GLY A 73 24.50 5.27 -14.56
C GLY A 73 23.48 6.34 -14.16
N VAL A 74 23.56 7.52 -14.76
CA VAL A 74 22.60 8.62 -14.53
C VAL A 74 21.19 8.26 -15.00
N LEU A 75 21.04 7.61 -16.16
CA LEU A 75 19.75 7.17 -16.69
C LEU A 75 19.11 6.07 -15.83
N LEU A 76 19.91 5.12 -15.33
CA LEU A 76 19.42 4.10 -14.39
C LEU A 76 19.02 4.70 -13.05
N LEU A 77 19.76 5.69 -12.54
CA LEU A 77 19.40 6.43 -11.33
C LEU A 77 18.09 7.21 -11.52
N SER A 78 17.91 7.87 -12.68
CA SER A 78 16.65 8.51 -13.06
C SER A 78 15.47 7.52 -13.06
N ALA A 79 15.64 6.33 -13.65
CA ALA A 79 14.64 5.29 -13.68
C ALA A 79 14.26 4.80 -12.27
N TRP A 80 15.28 4.59 -11.42
CA TRP A 80 15.08 4.21 -10.01
C TRP A 80 14.30 5.26 -9.23
N LEU A 81 14.68 6.53 -9.36
CA LEU A 81 14.04 7.62 -8.65
C LEU A 81 12.59 7.83 -9.12
N THR A 82 12.34 7.67 -10.42
CA THR A 82 10.99 7.76 -11.01
C THR A 82 10.09 6.64 -10.49
N ARG A 83 10.59 5.40 -10.44
CA ARG A 83 9.85 4.26 -9.87
C ARG A 83 9.49 4.50 -8.40
N GLU A 84 10.44 5.02 -7.64
CA GLU A 84 10.30 5.28 -6.22
C GLU A 84 9.43 6.51 -5.93
N GLY A 85 9.36 7.47 -6.85
CA GLY A 85 8.39 8.56 -6.84
C GLY A 85 6.97 8.10 -7.12
N LEU A 86 6.77 7.20 -8.10
CA LEU A 86 5.45 6.59 -8.38
C LEU A 86 4.94 5.78 -7.18
N ARG A 87 5.83 5.05 -6.49
CA ARG A 87 5.47 4.34 -5.24
C ARG A 87 4.95 5.30 -4.17
N ALA A 88 5.66 6.41 -3.98
CA ALA A 88 5.31 7.41 -2.98
C ALA A 88 4.00 8.12 -3.32
N GLU A 89 3.76 8.42 -4.59
CA GLU A 89 2.50 8.99 -5.07
C GLU A 89 1.32 8.02 -4.88
N GLU A 90 1.50 6.73 -5.15
CA GLU A 90 0.45 5.72 -4.88
C GLU A 90 0.08 5.66 -3.39
N ALA A 91 1.09 5.70 -2.51
CA ALA A 91 0.86 5.72 -1.06
C ALA A 91 0.16 7.01 -0.60
N TYR A 92 0.51 8.15 -1.20
CA TYR A 92 -0.13 9.45 -0.96
C TYR A 92 -1.58 9.48 -1.45
N ASP A 93 -1.86 8.96 -2.66
CA ASP A 93 -3.18 8.93 -3.27
C ASP A 93 -4.14 8.00 -2.53
N ALA A 94 -3.64 6.86 -2.04
CA ALA A 94 -4.42 5.86 -1.32
C ALA A 94 -4.97 6.37 0.02
N ARG A 95 -4.36 7.42 0.60
CA ARG A 95 -4.76 8.01 1.89
C ARG A 95 -5.58 9.27 1.66
N LYS A 96 -6.61 9.51 2.48
CA LYS A 96 -7.35 10.80 2.46
C LYS A 96 -6.53 11.92 3.10
N VAL A 97 -5.71 11.58 4.09
CA VAL A 97 -4.80 12.48 4.79
C VAL A 97 -3.37 11.99 4.59
N ALA A 98 -2.51 12.83 4.00
CA ALA A 98 -1.13 12.46 3.72
C ALA A 98 -0.25 13.70 3.62
N ARG A 99 0.96 13.59 4.20
CA ARG A 99 2.02 14.59 3.99
C ARG A 99 2.61 14.44 2.59
N ARG A 100 3.02 15.55 1.99
CA ARG A 100 3.79 15.53 0.74
C ARG A 100 5.09 14.73 0.92
N PRO A 101 5.56 14.01 -0.12
CA PRO A 101 6.87 13.36 -0.09
C PRO A 101 7.99 14.36 0.25
N ALA A 102 8.94 13.97 1.09
CA ALA A 102 10.03 14.85 1.54
C ALA A 102 10.95 15.32 0.39
N LEU A 103 11.07 14.52 -0.66
CA LEU A 103 11.83 14.84 -1.87
C LEU A 103 10.94 14.61 -3.10
N PRO A 104 10.92 15.56 -4.07
CA PRO A 104 10.15 15.40 -5.30
C PRO A 104 10.90 14.49 -6.28
N ARG A 105 10.78 13.18 -6.05
CA ARG A 105 11.56 12.12 -6.72
C ARG A 105 11.30 12.06 -8.23
N LYS A 106 10.08 12.30 -8.71
CA LYS A 106 9.78 12.33 -10.16
C LYS A 106 10.36 13.58 -10.82
N ILE A 107 10.32 14.74 -10.17
CA ILE A 107 10.99 15.96 -10.67
C ILE A 107 12.50 15.72 -10.79
N LEU A 108 13.13 15.23 -9.73
CA LEU A 108 14.56 14.89 -9.76
C LEU A 108 14.87 13.83 -10.82
N GLY A 109 13.98 12.83 -10.98
CA GLY A 109 14.06 11.82 -12.03
C GLY A 109 14.07 12.44 -13.43
N SER A 110 13.19 13.43 -13.68
CA SER A 110 13.14 14.16 -14.96
C SER A 110 14.42 14.96 -15.22
N ILE A 111 14.97 15.62 -14.20
CA ILE A 111 16.23 16.37 -14.32
C ILE A 111 17.38 15.40 -14.65
N LEU A 112 17.47 14.28 -13.94
CA LEU A 112 18.48 13.25 -14.18
C LEU A 112 18.31 12.61 -15.57
N MET A 113 17.08 12.42 -16.06
CA MET A 113 16.83 11.92 -17.41
C MET A 113 17.42 12.88 -18.45
N GLY A 114 17.16 14.18 -18.30
CA GLY A 114 17.77 15.21 -19.14
C GLY A 114 19.29 15.18 -19.08
N LEU A 115 19.88 15.17 -17.88
CA LEU A 115 21.34 15.12 -17.72
C LEU A 115 21.95 13.87 -18.37
N GLY A 116 21.34 12.69 -18.19
CA GLY A 116 21.80 11.45 -18.79
C GLY A 116 21.77 11.49 -20.32
N LEU A 117 20.69 12.02 -20.91
CA LEU A 117 20.59 12.18 -22.37
C LEU A 117 21.52 13.28 -22.91
N GLY A 118 21.74 14.35 -22.15
CA GLY A 118 22.75 15.36 -22.48
C GLY A 118 24.16 14.78 -22.54
N LEU A 119 24.51 13.89 -21.60
CA LEU A 119 25.80 13.17 -21.62
C LEU A 119 25.93 12.26 -22.85
N VAL A 120 24.84 11.59 -23.26
CA VAL A 120 24.81 10.82 -24.53
C VAL A 120 25.05 11.74 -25.74
N GLY A 121 24.43 12.93 -25.76
CA GLY A 121 24.66 13.94 -26.79
C GLY A 121 26.11 14.35 -26.90
N ALA A 122 26.75 14.62 -25.76
CA ALA A 122 28.16 15.00 -25.67
C ALA A 122 29.10 13.88 -26.17
N ALA A 123 28.79 12.62 -25.86
CA ALA A 123 29.63 11.48 -26.19
C ALA A 123 29.54 11.05 -27.68
N GLY A 124 28.37 11.22 -28.31
CA GLY A 124 28.09 10.62 -29.62
C GLY A 124 27.76 11.56 -30.77
N PHE A 125 27.38 12.81 -30.49
CA PHE A 125 26.81 13.71 -31.50
C PHE A 125 27.52 15.06 -31.57
N GLY A 126 27.73 15.71 -30.43
CA GLY A 126 28.39 17.02 -30.38
C GLY A 126 27.83 17.95 -29.30
N PRO A 127 28.42 19.14 -29.13
CA PRO A 127 28.04 20.10 -28.09
C PRO A 127 26.67 20.75 -28.33
N LEU A 128 26.18 20.79 -29.57
CA LEU A 128 24.88 21.38 -29.91
C LEU A 128 23.72 20.47 -29.49
N GLU A 129 23.94 19.16 -29.50
CA GLU A 129 22.94 18.14 -29.18
C GLU A 129 22.76 17.98 -27.67
N VAL A 130 23.76 18.35 -26.86
CA VAL A 130 23.70 18.31 -25.39
C VAL A 130 22.47 19.05 -24.85
N PRO A 131 22.26 20.35 -25.12
CA PRO A 131 21.09 21.06 -24.60
C PRO A 131 19.78 20.53 -25.19
N ILE A 132 19.79 20.08 -26.44
CA ILE A 132 18.60 19.55 -27.12
C ILE A 132 18.12 18.27 -26.41
N PHE A 133 19.01 17.30 -26.23
CA PHE A 133 18.70 16.04 -25.56
C PHE A 133 18.42 16.23 -24.09
N ALA A 134 19.10 17.16 -23.42
CA ALA A 134 18.84 17.45 -22.01
C ALA A 134 17.45 18.05 -21.79
N VAL A 135 17.06 19.06 -22.58
CA VAL A 135 15.75 19.70 -22.46
C VAL A 135 14.64 18.73 -22.87
N LEU A 136 14.77 18.07 -24.02
CA LEU A 136 13.76 17.10 -24.48
C LEU A 136 13.60 15.94 -23.49
N GLY A 137 14.71 15.41 -22.98
CA GLY A 137 14.73 14.35 -21.99
C GLY A 137 13.97 14.72 -20.73
N ALA A 138 14.28 15.88 -20.14
CA ALA A 138 13.62 16.34 -18.92
C ALA A 138 12.13 16.63 -19.14
N VAL A 139 11.79 17.33 -20.22
CA VAL A 139 10.41 17.73 -20.51
C VAL A 139 9.53 16.52 -20.81
N LEU A 140 9.96 15.64 -21.73
CA LEU A 140 9.18 14.45 -22.10
C LEU A 140 9.02 13.50 -20.92
N HIS A 141 10.06 13.33 -20.10
CA HIS A 141 9.97 12.52 -18.89
C HIS A 141 9.00 13.12 -17.87
N GLY A 142 9.07 14.43 -17.64
CA GLY A 142 8.13 15.15 -16.80
C GLY A 142 6.67 14.99 -17.25
N PHE A 143 6.40 15.10 -18.55
CA PHE A 143 5.06 14.85 -19.10
C PHE A 143 4.62 13.39 -19.00
N ALA A 144 5.53 12.44 -19.20
CA ALA A 144 5.19 11.01 -19.19
C ALA A 144 4.83 10.49 -17.79
N PHE A 145 5.46 11.01 -16.73
CA PHE A 145 5.31 10.52 -15.35
C PHE A 145 4.63 11.50 -14.40
N GLY A 146 4.46 12.76 -14.81
CA GLY A 146 3.85 13.82 -14.01
C GLY A 146 4.75 14.30 -12.85
N ILE A 147 4.26 15.32 -12.16
CA ILE A 147 4.95 15.97 -11.03
C ILE A 147 4.56 15.26 -9.71
N ASP A 148 5.46 15.21 -8.73
CA ASP A 148 5.16 14.69 -7.38
C ASP A 148 4.10 15.57 -6.67
N PRO A 149 3.28 15.02 -5.76
CA PRO A 149 2.41 15.82 -4.90
C PRO A 149 3.23 16.82 -4.06
N LEU A 150 2.96 18.12 -4.21
CA LEU A 150 3.73 19.18 -3.53
C LEU A 150 3.03 19.78 -2.31
N LYS A 151 1.79 19.38 -2.05
CA LYS A 151 0.95 19.87 -0.97
C LYS A 151 0.51 18.73 -0.07
N ASP A 152 0.24 19.04 1.18
CA ASP A 152 -0.35 18.09 2.10
C ASP A 152 -1.85 17.91 1.79
N LYS A 153 -2.35 16.69 1.98
CA LYS A 153 -3.74 16.30 1.71
C LYS A 153 -4.50 16.19 3.02
N GLY A 154 -5.72 16.71 3.07
CA GLY A 154 -6.66 16.48 4.18
C GLY A 154 -6.22 17.06 5.53
N MET A 155 -5.33 18.06 5.53
CA MET A 155 -4.82 18.71 6.76
C MET A 155 -5.42 20.10 7.02
N GLU A 156 -6.51 20.47 6.34
CA GLU A 156 -7.19 21.75 6.53
C GLU A 156 -8.21 21.66 7.69
N GLY A 157 -8.05 22.48 8.74
CA GLY A 157 -9.08 22.70 9.76
C GLY A 157 -9.07 21.76 10.98
N VAL A 158 -8.14 20.81 11.08
CA VAL A 158 -7.97 19.93 12.26
C VAL A 158 -6.59 20.18 12.88
N ASP A 159 -6.52 20.25 14.21
CA ASP A 159 -5.29 20.42 15.01
C ASP A 159 -4.15 19.54 14.44
N THR A 160 -3.21 20.15 13.72
CA THR A 160 -2.17 19.46 12.94
C THR A 160 -1.34 18.51 13.82
N PHE A 161 -1.24 18.79 15.12
CA PHE A 161 -0.59 17.93 16.09
C PHE A 161 -1.32 16.60 16.30
N GLN A 162 -2.65 16.58 16.26
CA GLN A 162 -3.44 15.35 16.43
C GLN A 162 -3.33 14.48 15.17
N THR A 163 -3.50 15.09 13.99
CA THR A 163 -3.32 14.42 12.70
C THR A 163 -1.91 13.83 12.56
N ASP A 164 -0.88 14.57 12.97
CA ASP A 164 0.51 14.08 12.97
C ASP A 164 0.76 12.92 13.94
N ARG A 165 0.02 12.85 15.05
CA ARG A 165 0.12 11.73 15.99
C ARG A 165 -0.56 10.49 15.43
N VAL A 166 -1.70 10.65 14.76
CA VAL A 166 -2.39 9.55 14.07
C VAL A 166 -1.51 9.00 12.96
N ALA A 167 -1.01 9.86 12.07
CA ALA A 167 -0.19 9.43 10.93
C ALA A 167 1.03 8.61 11.38
N ARG A 168 1.76 9.09 12.40
CA ARG A 168 2.90 8.34 12.97
C ARG A 168 2.51 7.01 13.59
N ALA A 169 1.40 6.97 14.33
CA ALA A 169 0.93 5.73 14.96
C ALA A 169 0.50 4.70 13.91
N VAL A 170 -0.15 5.13 12.82
CA VAL A 170 -0.54 4.24 11.71
C VAL A 170 0.67 3.77 10.92
N GLU A 171 1.67 4.63 10.69
CA GLU A 171 2.92 4.25 10.04
C GLU A 171 3.66 3.15 10.82
N GLU A 172 3.84 3.33 12.13
CA GLU A 172 4.41 2.29 13.01
C GLU A 172 3.59 0.99 12.99
N ALA A 173 2.25 1.10 12.96
CA ALA A 173 1.37 -0.05 12.88
C ALA A 173 1.52 -0.83 11.56
N GLU A 174 1.67 -0.14 10.43
CA GLU A 174 1.95 -0.77 9.12
C GLU A 174 3.33 -1.43 9.08
N GLU A 175 4.33 -0.90 9.79
CA GLU A 175 5.63 -1.56 9.94
C GLU A 175 5.50 -2.92 10.65
N TYR A 176 4.66 -3.02 11.70
CA TYR A 176 4.35 -4.31 12.33
C TYR A 176 3.70 -5.29 11.35
N LEU A 177 2.72 -4.85 10.55
CA LEU A 177 2.09 -5.70 9.53
C LEU A 177 3.09 -6.16 8.46
N ALA A 178 3.96 -5.26 7.98
CA ALA A 178 5.00 -5.60 7.02
C ALA A 178 5.98 -6.63 7.58
N ALA A 179 6.40 -6.47 8.84
CA ALA A 179 7.26 -7.42 9.54
C ALA A 179 6.60 -8.81 9.68
N MET A 180 5.30 -8.86 10.00
CA MET A 180 4.53 -10.12 10.04
C MET A 180 4.54 -10.83 8.69
N ARG A 181 4.26 -10.10 7.60
CA ARG A 181 4.26 -10.67 6.24
C ARG A 181 5.64 -11.23 5.86
N ASN A 182 6.70 -10.51 6.18
CA ASN A 182 8.08 -10.95 5.93
C ASN A 182 8.48 -12.18 6.78
N ALA A 183 7.97 -12.28 8.00
CA ALA A 183 8.15 -13.49 8.82
C ALA A 183 7.39 -14.67 8.23
N MET A 184 6.14 -14.46 7.81
CA MET A 184 5.27 -15.50 7.25
C MET A 184 5.84 -16.13 5.97
N THR A 185 6.51 -15.34 5.12
CA THR A 185 7.19 -15.88 3.92
C THR A 185 8.24 -16.93 4.24
N ARG A 186 8.86 -16.89 5.44
CA ARG A 186 9.83 -17.91 5.89
C ARG A 186 9.16 -19.20 6.37
N ALA A 187 7.94 -19.11 6.92
CA ALA A 187 7.16 -20.27 7.35
C ALA A 187 6.71 -21.13 6.17
N GLY A 188 6.39 -20.48 5.05
CA GLY A 188 5.99 -21.15 3.80
C GLY A 188 4.65 -21.89 3.87
N ASP A 189 3.83 -21.66 4.89
CA ASP A 189 2.47 -22.21 4.98
C ASP A 189 1.47 -21.32 4.22
N ARG A 190 0.77 -21.90 3.25
CA ARG A 190 -0.18 -21.15 2.41
C ARG A 190 -1.43 -20.74 3.18
N GLN A 191 -1.90 -21.57 4.11
CA GLN A 191 -3.11 -21.27 4.87
C GLN A 191 -2.85 -20.13 5.87
N ALA A 192 -1.77 -20.22 6.66
CA ALA A 192 -1.36 -19.16 7.57
C ALA A 192 -1.07 -17.84 6.83
N SER A 193 -0.47 -17.91 5.63
CA SER A 193 -0.26 -16.71 4.79
C SER A 193 -1.58 -16.03 4.42
N ARG A 194 -2.58 -16.78 3.92
CA ARG A 194 -3.89 -16.23 3.58
C ARG A 194 -4.62 -15.66 4.79
N ARG A 195 -4.55 -16.36 5.93
CA ARG A 195 -5.21 -15.91 7.15
C ARG A 195 -4.57 -14.62 7.67
N LEU A 196 -3.25 -14.52 7.61
CA LEU A 196 -2.53 -13.30 7.94
C LEU A 196 -2.93 -12.13 7.03
N GLU A 197 -3.05 -12.37 5.72
CA GLU A 197 -3.50 -11.34 4.77
C GLU A 197 -4.92 -10.83 5.09
N GLN A 198 -5.82 -11.73 5.50
CA GLN A 198 -7.18 -11.35 5.92
C GLN A 198 -7.18 -10.51 7.22
N PHE A 199 -6.38 -10.92 8.20
CA PHE A 199 -6.18 -10.12 9.41
C PHE A 199 -5.61 -8.72 9.08
N GLN A 200 -4.61 -8.65 8.19
CA GLN A 200 -4.02 -7.38 7.73
C GLN A 200 -5.07 -6.47 7.08
N ALA A 201 -5.97 -7.03 6.25
CA ALA A 201 -7.05 -6.27 5.64
C ALA A 201 -8.01 -5.69 6.70
N THR A 202 -8.33 -6.47 7.73
CA THR A 202 -9.17 -6.04 8.86
C THR A 202 -8.48 -4.94 9.68
N ALA A 203 -7.19 -5.11 10.01
CA ALA A 203 -6.40 -4.10 10.71
C ALA A 203 -6.31 -2.78 9.94
N ARG A 204 -6.11 -2.84 8.61
CA ARG A 204 -6.17 -1.65 7.74
C ARG A 204 -7.54 -1.01 7.67
N GLY A 205 -8.62 -1.76 7.92
CA GLY A 205 -9.96 -1.21 8.12
C GLY A 205 -10.01 -0.29 9.34
N LEU A 206 -9.47 -0.76 10.47
CA LEU A 206 -9.37 0.04 11.69
C LEU A 206 -8.49 1.29 11.51
N PHE A 207 -7.34 1.16 10.82
CA PHE A 207 -6.45 2.29 10.58
C PHE A 207 -7.14 3.41 9.81
N ARG A 208 -7.84 3.06 8.72
CA ARG A 208 -8.62 4.02 7.91
C ARG A 208 -9.67 4.74 8.75
N LYS A 209 -10.34 4.04 9.67
CA LYS A 209 -11.34 4.67 10.56
C LYS A 209 -10.70 5.69 11.51
N ILE A 210 -9.53 5.39 12.06
CA ILE A 210 -8.79 6.33 12.93
C ILE A 210 -8.21 7.51 12.14
N GLU A 211 -7.80 7.29 10.89
CA GLU A 211 -7.40 8.37 9.98
C GLU A 211 -8.58 9.29 9.63
N ASP A 212 -9.79 8.73 9.48
CA ASP A 212 -11.01 9.48 9.24
C ASP A 212 -11.45 10.30 10.48
N ASP A 213 -11.21 9.80 11.70
CA ASP A 213 -11.45 10.53 12.96
C ASP A 213 -10.26 10.45 13.95
N PRO A 214 -9.41 11.49 14.01
CA PRO A 214 -8.24 11.52 14.90
C PRO A 214 -8.53 11.35 16.39
N ARG A 215 -9.77 11.62 16.83
CA ARG A 215 -10.17 11.52 18.24
C ARG A 215 -10.17 10.06 18.72
N ASP A 216 -10.42 9.12 17.81
CA ASP A 216 -10.47 7.68 18.06
C ASP A 216 -9.11 7.07 18.41
N LEU A 217 -8.00 7.75 18.08
CA LEU A 217 -6.65 7.26 18.31
C LEU A 217 -6.41 6.88 19.77
N THR A 218 -6.90 7.68 20.72
CA THR A 218 -6.71 7.41 22.15
C THR A 218 -7.32 6.06 22.53
N ALA A 219 -8.48 5.78 21.98
CA ALA A 219 -9.27 4.59 22.28
C ALA A 219 -8.77 3.37 21.47
N ALA A 220 -8.09 3.57 20.34
CA ALA A 220 -7.51 2.53 19.52
C ALA A 220 -6.02 2.23 19.78
N ARG A 221 -5.31 3.09 20.54
CA ARG A 221 -3.85 3.01 20.76
C ARG A 221 -3.35 1.60 21.09
N LYS A 222 -4.03 0.88 21.98
CA LYS A 222 -3.66 -0.49 22.39
C LYS A 222 -3.64 -1.48 21.21
N TYR A 223 -4.52 -1.29 20.23
CA TYR A 223 -4.58 -2.11 19.02
C TYR A 223 -3.38 -1.85 18.12
N LEU A 224 -3.05 -0.58 17.89
CA LEU A 224 -1.94 -0.19 17.00
C LEU A 224 -0.57 -0.54 17.56
N THR A 225 -0.41 -0.58 18.89
CA THR A 225 0.87 -0.87 19.53
C THR A 225 0.91 -2.27 20.13
N VAL A 226 0.30 -2.48 21.29
CA VAL A 226 0.45 -3.71 22.09
C VAL A 226 0.00 -4.95 21.33
N TYR A 227 -1.17 -4.89 20.67
CA TYR A 227 -1.70 -6.06 19.96
C TYR A 227 -0.93 -6.37 18.68
N LEU A 228 -0.58 -5.36 17.87
CA LEU A 228 0.22 -5.59 16.66
C LEU A 228 1.66 -6.00 16.95
N MET A 229 2.29 -5.42 17.98
CA MET A 229 3.61 -5.83 18.44
C MET A 229 3.59 -7.29 18.91
N GLY A 230 2.60 -7.66 19.73
CA GLY A 230 2.42 -9.06 20.16
C GLY A 230 2.14 -10.02 18.99
N ALA A 231 1.30 -9.60 18.04
CA ALA A 231 1.00 -10.38 16.84
C ALA A 231 2.24 -10.56 15.95
N ARG A 232 3.08 -9.53 15.79
CA ARG A 232 4.38 -9.61 15.10
C ARG A 232 5.28 -10.64 15.77
N ASP A 233 5.44 -10.56 17.08
CA ASP A 233 6.34 -11.43 17.83
C ASP A 233 5.86 -12.89 17.78
N ALA A 234 4.55 -13.11 17.92
CA ALA A 234 3.93 -14.44 17.74
C ALA A 234 4.13 -14.97 16.31
N THR A 235 3.98 -14.12 15.29
CA THR A 235 4.21 -14.50 13.89
C THR A 235 5.66 -14.90 13.64
N SER A 236 6.62 -14.17 14.23
CA SER A 236 8.04 -14.51 14.10
C SER A 236 8.36 -15.86 14.77
N ARG A 237 7.83 -16.12 15.96
CA ARG A 237 8.01 -17.40 16.66
C ARG A 237 7.36 -18.56 15.91
N PHE A 238 6.14 -18.36 15.41
CA PHE A 238 5.45 -19.35 14.59
C PHE A 238 6.29 -19.69 13.35
N ALA A 239 6.78 -18.68 12.63
CA ALA A 239 7.58 -18.90 11.43
C ALA A 239 8.89 -19.68 11.72
N GLU A 240 9.52 -19.44 12.86
CA GLU A 240 10.71 -20.18 13.29
C GLU A 240 10.39 -21.65 13.61
N ILE A 241 9.38 -21.90 14.44
CA ILE A 241 8.99 -23.26 14.85
C ILE A 241 8.52 -24.05 13.63
N TYR A 242 7.57 -23.50 12.87
CA TYR A 242 6.98 -24.19 11.72
C TYR A 242 8.00 -24.44 10.60
N GLY A 243 8.92 -23.49 10.39
CA GLY A 243 10.01 -23.64 9.41
C GLY A 243 10.98 -24.78 9.76
N ARG A 244 11.19 -25.07 11.05
CA ARG A 244 12.13 -26.11 11.52
C ARG A 244 11.48 -27.49 11.63
N SER A 245 10.29 -27.59 12.21
CA SER A 245 9.67 -28.87 12.59
C SER A 245 8.35 -29.17 11.90
N ARG A 246 7.76 -28.22 11.16
CA ARG A 246 6.39 -28.35 10.59
C ARG A 246 5.36 -28.74 11.65
N ASP A 247 5.48 -28.16 12.84
CA ASP A 247 4.61 -28.44 13.98
C ASP A 247 3.16 -27.98 13.72
N GLU A 248 2.23 -28.93 13.62
CA GLU A 248 0.81 -28.66 13.37
C GLU A 248 0.09 -28.05 14.58
N GLN A 249 0.55 -28.30 15.81
CA GLN A 249 -0.03 -27.67 17.00
C GLN A 249 0.29 -26.17 17.00
N ALA A 250 1.56 -25.81 16.75
CA ALA A 250 1.98 -24.41 16.63
C ALA A 250 1.22 -23.67 15.52
N ARG A 251 0.88 -24.38 14.44
CA ARG A 251 0.04 -23.86 13.35
C ARG A 251 -1.41 -23.64 13.78
N ALA A 252 -2.02 -24.59 14.46
CA ALA A 252 -3.39 -24.45 14.97
C ALA A 252 -3.50 -23.28 15.95
N ASP A 253 -2.57 -23.18 16.91
CA ASP A 253 -2.57 -22.12 17.92
C ASP A 253 -2.36 -20.73 17.29
N TYR A 254 -1.49 -20.63 16.29
CA TYR A 254 -1.28 -19.38 15.56
C TYR A 254 -2.51 -18.95 14.74
N LEU A 255 -3.19 -19.90 14.08
CA LEU A 255 -4.42 -19.60 13.35
C LEU A 255 -5.54 -19.13 14.29
N ALA A 256 -5.68 -19.76 15.46
CA ALA A 256 -6.62 -19.32 16.49
C ALA A 256 -6.31 -17.89 16.99
N LEU A 257 -5.03 -17.57 17.21
CA LEU A 257 -4.61 -16.21 17.56
C LEU A 257 -5.02 -15.19 16.48
N LEU A 258 -4.84 -15.51 15.20
CA LEU A 258 -5.26 -14.63 14.10
C LEU A 258 -6.78 -14.45 14.06
N ASP A 259 -7.55 -15.51 14.33
CA ASP A 259 -9.01 -15.45 14.42
C ASP A 259 -9.46 -14.51 15.54
N ASP A 260 -8.87 -14.64 16.72
CA ASP A 260 -9.20 -13.80 17.87
C ASP A 260 -8.83 -12.34 17.61
N LEU A 261 -7.65 -12.08 17.05
CA LEU A 261 -7.21 -10.73 16.70
C LEU A 261 -8.13 -10.11 15.65
N GLU A 262 -8.49 -10.84 14.59
CA GLU A 262 -9.39 -10.34 13.56
C GLU A 262 -10.76 -9.95 14.14
N GLN A 263 -11.36 -10.80 14.97
CA GLN A 263 -12.63 -10.53 15.64
C GLN A 263 -12.54 -9.28 16.53
N ASN A 264 -11.47 -9.14 17.31
CA ASN A 264 -11.28 -8.00 18.20
C ASN A 264 -11.10 -6.67 17.43
N PHE A 265 -10.36 -6.69 16.31
CA PHE A 265 -10.16 -5.50 15.47
C PHE A 265 -11.43 -5.13 14.69
N ALA A 266 -12.16 -6.11 14.19
CA ALA A 266 -13.44 -5.89 13.52
C ALA A 266 -14.48 -5.29 14.49
N ALA A 267 -14.64 -5.89 15.68
CA ALA A 267 -15.54 -5.39 16.71
C ALA A 267 -15.16 -3.96 17.16
N ARG A 268 -13.86 -3.66 17.24
CA ARG A 268 -13.41 -2.30 17.57
C ARG A 268 -13.79 -1.28 16.50
N THR A 269 -13.63 -1.65 15.24
CA THR A 269 -14.01 -0.80 14.10
C THR A 269 -15.51 -0.56 14.07
N GLU A 270 -16.31 -1.61 14.27
CA GLU A 270 -17.78 -1.51 14.34
C GLU A 270 -18.23 -0.60 15.48
N LYS A 271 -17.61 -0.71 16.65
CA LYS A 271 -17.92 0.16 17.79
C LYS A 271 -17.75 1.64 17.45
N PHE A 272 -16.68 2.02 16.76
CA PHE A 272 -16.50 3.41 16.33
C PHE A 272 -17.59 3.86 15.35
N LEU A 273 -18.02 3.00 14.43
CA LEU A 273 -19.12 3.33 13.51
C LEU A 273 -20.46 3.52 14.24
N LEU A 274 -20.69 2.81 15.34
CA LEU A 274 -21.89 2.97 16.18
C LEU A 274 -21.83 4.26 17.01
N GLU A 275 -20.65 4.61 17.54
CA GLU A 275 -20.41 5.87 18.24
C GLU A 275 -20.67 7.07 17.30
N ASP A 276 -20.12 7.07 16.08
CA ASP A 276 -20.38 8.11 15.07
C ASP A 276 -21.87 8.31 14.77
N ARG A 277 -22.62 7.21 14.63
CA ARG A 277 -24.06 7.27 14.33
C ARG A 277 -24.86 7.85 15.49
N SER A 278 -24.43 7.55 16.72
CA SER A 278 -25.05 8.06 17.94
C SER A 278 -24.82 9.57 18.05
N ASP A 279 -23.59 10.01 17.81
CA ASP A 279 -23.22 11.43 17.80
C ASP A 279 -24.02 12.21 16.75
N LEU A 280 -24.12 11.70 15.52
CA LEU A 280 -24.93 12.32 14.46
C LEU A 280 -26.42 12.43 14.84
N THR A 281 -26.96 11.40 15.48
CA THR A 281 -28.37 11.40 15.91
C THR A 281 -28.62 12.49 16.95
N ILE A 282 -27.70 12.62 17.92
CA ILE A 282 -27.76 13.67 18.94
C ILE A 282 -27.65 15.05 18.29
N GLU A 283 -26.71 15.25 17.35
CA GLU A 283 -26.57 16.53 16.64
C GLU A 283 -27.82 16.91 15.86
N ILE A 284 -28.46 15.95 15.18
CA ILE A 284 -29.73 16.16 14.46
C ILE A 284 -30.84 16.57 15.44
N GLU A 285 -30.94 15.92 16.61
CA GLU A 285 -31.93 16.27 17.63
C GLU A 285 -31.70 17.68 18.19
N VAL A 286 -30.45 18.03 18.51
CA VAL A 286 -30.08 19.36 18.98
C VAL A 286 -30.40 20.43 17.94
N LEU A 287 -30.11 20.18 16.66
CA LEU A 287 -30.46 21.10 15.57
C LEU A 287 -31.97 21.26 15.43
N ARG A 288 -32.75 20.16 15.50
CA ARG A 288 -34.22 20.22 15.46
C ARG A 288 -34.78 21.06 16.61
N ASP A 289 -34.26 20.88 17.82
CA ASP A 289 -34.70 21.65 18.98
C ASP A 289 -34.34 23.14 18.85
N ARG A 290 -33.19 23.45 18.27
CA ARG A 290 -32.80 24.84 17.98
C ARG A 290 -33.69 25.46 16.91
N LEU A 291 -33.95 24.76 15.81
CA LEU A 291 -34.84 25.23 14.73
C LEU A 291 -36.27 25.47 15.25
N LYS A 292 -36.80 24.58 16.11
CA LYS A 292 -38.08 24.77 16.78
C LYS A 292 -38.11 26.03 17.66
N ARG A 293 -37.03 26.31 18.40
CA ARG A 293 -36.91 27.52 19.23
C ARG A 293 -36.78 28.80 18.40
N GLU A 294 -36.12 28.72 17.24
CA GLU A 294 -35.95 29.85 16.31
C GLU A 294 -37.16 30.02 15.37
N GLY A 295 -38.19 29.18 15.47
CA GLY A 295 -39.46 29.30 14.74
C GLY A 295 -39.37 28.93 13.25
N ILE A 296 -38.28 28.31 12.83
CA ILE A 296 -38.02 27.96 11.43
C ILE A 296 -38.61 26.58 11.18
N THR A 297 -39.77 26.52 10.52
CA THR A 297 -40.39 25.26 10.09
C THR A 297 -39.87 24.93 8.70
N THR A 298 -39.06 23.87 8.61
CA THR A 298 -38.70 23.27 7.31
C THR A 298 -39.92 22.46 6.86
N GLU A 299 -40.63 22.95 5.83
CA GLU A 299 -41.59 22.14 5.06
C GLU A 299 -40.88 20.96 4.37
#